data_AF-A0A2P8WE09-F1
#
_entry.id   AF-A0A2P8WE09-F1
#
_cell.length_a   1.000
_cell.length_b   1.000
_cell.length_c   1.000
_cell.angle_alpha   90.00
_cell.angle_beta   90.00
_cell.angle_gamma   90.00
#
_symmetry.space_group_name_H-M   'P 1'
#
loop_
_entity.id
_entity.type
_entity.pdbx_description
1 polymer ?
#
loop_
_entity_poly.entity_id
_entity_poly.type
_entity_poly.pdbx_seq_one_letter_code
_entity_poly.pdbx_strand_id
1 'polypeptide(L)' 'MRSADPQTWVGVSSSEVAERLRREGYNELPATDRRTFLALVLEIAREPIFLLLVGCGAVYW' A
#
# COMPACT_ATOMS: atom_id res chain seq x y z
N MET A 1 19.37 -21.89 -20.69
CA MET A 1 18.25 -20.99 -20.35
C MET A 1 17.35 -20.91 -21.58
N ARG A 2 16.15 -21.51 -21.54
CA ARG A 2 15.21 -21.52 -22.68
C ARG A 2 14.68 -20.10 -22.84
N SER A 3 15.10 -19.41 -23.90
CA SER A 3 14.52 -18.14 -24.32
C SER A 3 13.06 -18.40 -24.70
N ALA A 4 12.13 -17.78 -23.97
CA ALA A 4 10.72 -17.85 -24.33
C ALA A 4 10.50 -17.04 -25.62
N ASP A 5 10.06 -17.71 -26.68
CA ASP A 5 9.71 -17.10 -27.96
C ASP A 5 8.32 -16.43 -27.84
N PRO A 6 8.19 -15.09 -27.95
CA PRO A 6 6.91 -14.39 -27.78
C PRO A 6 5.81 -14.85 -28.75
N GLN A 7 6.19 -15.46 -29.88
CA GLN A 7 5.28 -15.93 -30.93
C GLN A 7 4.47 -17.18 -30.53
N THR A 8 4.83 -17.85 -29.42
CA THR A 8 4.19 -19.11 -28.98
C THR A 8 3.14 -18.96 -27.87
N TRP A 9 2.85 -17.73 -27.43
CA TRP A 9 1.98 -17.48 -26.30
C TRP A 9 0.55 -17.24 -26.76
N VAL A 10 -0.32 -18.24 -26.59
CA VAL A 10 -1.76 -18.07 -26.77
C VAL A 10 -2.34 -17.48 -25.49
N GLY A 11 -3.13 -16.41 -25.62
CA GLY A 11 -3.81 -15.77 -24.49
C GLY A 11 -4.85 -16.67 -23.84
N VAL A 12 -5.28 -16.31 -22.62
CA VAL A 12 -6.35 -17.03 -21.91
C VAL A 12 -7.72 -16.76 -22.55
N SER A 13 -8.60 -17.76 -22.48
CA SER A 13 -9.98 -17.65 -22.98
C SER A 13 -10.85 -16.76 -22.09
N SER A 14 -11.94 -16.21 -22.64
CA SER A 14 -12.84 -15.33 -21.87
C SER A 14 -13.51 -16.04 -20.69
N SER A 15 -13.80 -17.34 -20.81
CA SER A 15 -14.33 -18.14 -19.70
C SER A 15 -13.31 -18.31 -18.58
N GLU A 16 -12.03 -18.48 -18.94
CA GLU A 16 -10.96 -18.60 -17.96
C GLU A 16 -10.67 -17.27 -17.25
N VAL A 17 -10.75 -16.14 -17.96
CA VAL A 17 -10.68 -14.82 -17.34
C VAL A 17 -11.81 -14.61 -16.33
N ALA A 18 -13.05 -14.99 -16.68
CA ALA A 18 -14.19 -14.86 -15.78
C ALA A 18 -14.05 -15.72 -14.51
N GLU A 19 -13.55 -16.96 -14.65
CA GLU A 19 -13.31 -17.83 -13.50
C GLU A 19 -12.17 -17.32 -12.61
N ARG A 20 -11.08 -16.84 -13.20
CA ARG A 20 -9.98 -16.20 -12.45
C ARG A 20 -10.46 -14.96 -11.70
N LEU A 21 -11.21 -14.08 -12.37
CA LEU A 21 -11.76 -12.88 -11.75
C LEU A 21 -12.68 -13.21 -10.57
N ARG A 22 -13.49 -14.26 -10.67
CA ARG A 22 -14.34 -14.73 -9.57
C ARG A 22 -13.55 -15.30 -8.39
N ARG A 23 -12.43 -15.98 -8.65
CA ARG A 23 -11.59 -16.60 -7.62
C ARG A 23 -10.63 -15.64 -6.94
N GLU A 24 -10.03 -14.73 -7.70
CA GLU A 24 -8.93 -13.86 -7.24
C GLU A 24 -9.42 -12.43 -6.95
N GLY A 25 -10.57 -12.04 -7.48
CA GLY A 25 -11.05 -10.66 -7.43
C GLY A 25 -10.35 -9.77 -8.46
N TYR A 26 -10.69 -8.49 -8.43
CA TYR A 26 -10.02 -7.51 -9.28
C TYR A 26 -8.58 -7.29 -8.80
N ASN A 27 -7.65 -7.15 -9.75
CA ASN A 27 -6.28 -6.76 -9.48
C ASN A 27 -6.18 -5.25 -9.18
N GLU A 28 -6.93 -4.79 -8.18
CA GLU A 28 -6.89 -3.44 -7.67
C GLU A 28 -6.15 -3.41 -6.33
N LEU A 29 -5.43 -2.32 -6.09
CA LEU A 29 -4.83 -2.09 -4.79
C LEU A 29 -5.95 -1.79 -3.78
N PRO A 30 -5.88 -2.35 -2.56
CA PRO A 30 -6.84 -2.00 -1.53
C PRO A 30 -6.82 -0.49 -1.31
N ALA A 31 -8.00 0.11 -1.20
CA ALA A 31 -8.13 1.52 -0.92
C ALA A 31 -7.37 1.85 0.38
N THR A 32 -6.57 2.92 0.36
CA THR A 32 -5.87 3.36 1.56
C THR A 32 -6.89 3.72 2.63
N ASP A 33 -6.77 3.07 3.79
CA ASP A 33 -7.62 3.36 4.94
C ASP A 33 -7.50 4.85 5.30
N ARG A 34 -8.63 5.53 5.46
CA ARG A 34 -8.63 6.98 5.74
C ARG A 34 -8.10 7.21 7.15
N ARG A 35 -6.79 7.46 7.29
CA ARG A 35 -6.21 7.95 8.54
C ARG A 35 -6.90 9.26 8.90
N THR A 36 -7.54 9.30 10.07
CA THR A 36 -8.17 10.53 10.56
C THR A 36 -7.09 11.53 10.99
N PHE A 37 -7.38 12.83 10.93
CA PHE A 37 -6.46 13.87 11.38
C PHE A 37 -5.97 13.63 12.83
N LEU A 38 -6.87 13.21 13.72
CA LEU A 38 -6.54 12.86 15.09
C LEU A 38 -5.57 11.68 15.19
N ALA A 39 -5.75 10.64 14.37
CA ALA A 39 -4.84 9.50 14.34
C ALA A 39 -3.42 9.91 13.93
N LEU A 40 -3.30 10.82 12.95
CA LEU A 40 -2.01 11.33 12.48
C LEU A 40 -1.29 12.16 13.55
N VAL A 41 -2.00 13.04 14.24
CA VAL A 41 -1.43 13.85 15.34
C VAL A 41 -0.96 12.95 16.49
N LEU A 42 -1.73 11.93 16.85
CA LEU A 42 -1.33 10.96 17.89
C LEU A 42 -0.14 10.10 17.48
N GLU A 43 -0.01 9.77 16.19
CA GLU A 43 1.14 9.06 15.63
C GLU A 43 2.41 9.90 15.77
N ILE A 44 2.37 11.16 15.33
CA ILE A 44 3.49 12.11 15.44
C ILE A 44 3.87 12.35 16.90
N ALA A 45 2.89 12.53 17.78
CA ALA A 45 3.12 12.75 19.21
C ALA A 45 3.82 11.57 19.91
N ARG A 46 3.78 10.37 19.34
CA ARG A 46 4.48 9.18 19.87
C ARG A 46 5.89 9.04 19.33
N GLU A 47 6.30 9.85 18.35
CA GLU A 47 7.66 9.78 17.82
C GLU A 47 8.66 10.40 18.82
N PRO A 48 9.74 9.68 19.19
CA PRO A 48 10.67 10.15 20.20
C PRO A 48 11.37 11.45 19.81
N ILE A 49 11.68 11.65 18.52
CA ILE A 49 12.32 12.88 18.04
C ILE A 49 11.39 14.09 18.17
N PHE A 50 10.10 13.91 17.87
CA PHE A 50 9.11 14.98 18.02
C PHE A 50 9.04 15.47 19.47
N LEU A 51 9.01 14.53 20.42
CA LEU A 51 9.00 14.85 21.85
C LEU A 51 10.28 15.57 22.29
N LEU A 52 11.45 15.17 21.77
CA LEU A 52 12.71 15.85 22.05
C LEU A 52 12.69 17.30 21.54
N LEU A 53 12.15 17.55 20.34
CA LEU A 53 12.04 18.91 19.79
C LEU A 53 11.15 19.80 20.64
N VAL A 54 9.98 19.30 21.05
CA VAL A 54 9.05 20.02 21.94
C VAL A 54 9.71 20.29 23.29
N GLY A 55 10.41 19.30 23.86
CA GLY A 55 11.14 19.46 25.13
C GLY A 55 12.23 20.52 25.05
N CYS A 56 13.05 20.51 23.99
CA CYS A 56 14.06 21.54 23.76
C CYS A 56 13.43 22.94 23.64
N GLY A 57 12.33 23.07 22.88
CA GLY A 57 11.61 24.34 22.77
C GLY A 57 11.05 24.82 24.11
N ALA A 58 10.51 23.90 24.92
CA ALA A 58 9.98 24.21 26.25
C ALA A 58 11.06 24.62 27.26
N VAL A 59 12.27 24.07 27.15
CA VAL A 59 13.42 24.45 28.01
C VAL A 59 14.04 25.78 27.57
N TYR A 60 14.06 26.05 26.27
CA TYR A 60 14.65 27.27 25.73
C TYR A 60 13.82 28.53 26.00
N TRP A 61 12.49 28.39 26.06
CA TRP A 61 11.53 29.47 26.29
C TRP A 61 11.62 30.03 27.72
#